data_AF-A0A976LJD3-F1
#
_entry.id   AF-A0A976LJD3-F1
#
_cell.length_a   1.000
_cell.length_b   1.000
_cell.length_c   1.000
_cell.angle_alpha   90.00
_cell.angle_beta   90.00
_cell.angle_gamma   90.00
#
_symmetry.space_group_name_H-M   'P 1'
#
loop_
_entity.id
_entity.type
_entity.pdbx_description
1 polymer ?
#
loop_
_entity_poly.entity_id
_entity_poly.type
_entity_poly.pdbx_seq_one_letter_code
_entity_poly.pdbx_strand_id
1 'polypeptide(L)'
;MRHLFFLLLTLLVSGAVHAEPKGGGDAEIVATLKKAQGMLRQLSQEKADLEAKLAAAEKELAEKKKLSEDKSKEAEGLQNALKQKEPVLTALQSNNDVLKTNNDRYRGKLGTVIQQLRDSKKDNILLVNAVKERTQWIDQCTQKNKEFLALYGKVLEEYQEPDFLEHLKTLDPLTGITKVAKENQAQDYRYKLSDLKITPWVEPVTSPVVDKAAQAPAPDQPEQEMPDEE
;
A
#
# COMPACT_ATOMS: atom_id res chain seq x y z
N MET A 1 16.57 -59.61 7.90
CA MET A 1 16.36 -60.42 9.12
C MET A 1 15.95 -61.82 8.70
N ARG A 2 16.91 -62.58 8.14
CA ARG A 2 16.67 -63.83 7.41
C ARG A 2 17.72 -64.87 7.78
N HIS A 3 18.13 -64.90 9.05
CA HIS A 3 19.14 -65.81 9.59
C HIS A 3 18.90 -66.00 11.10
N LEU A 4 17.87 -66.76 11.47
CA LEU A 4 17.72 -67.23 12.85
C LEU A 4 16.83 -68.48 12.97
N PHE A 5 16.83 -69.31 11.92
CA PHE A 5 16.02 -70.54 11.85
C PHE A 5 16.86 -71.80 11.52
N PHE A 6 18.18 -71.71 11.65
CA PHE A 6 19.11 -72.78 11.27
C PHE A 6 20.18 -72.96 12.36
N LEU A 7 19.78 -73.44 13.53
CA LEU A 7 20.71 -73.93 14.56
C LEU A 7 19.98 -74.90 15.50
N LEU A 8 19.23 -75.83 14.90
CA LEU A 8 18.54 -76.93 15.57
C LEU A 8 18.75 -78.19 14.74
N LEU A 9 19.98 -78.69 14.67
CA LEU A 9 20.26 -80.08 14.35
C LEU A 9 21.74 -80.38 14.64
N THR A 10 21.99 -81.62 15.09
CA THR A 10 23.29 -82.29 15.16
C THR A 10 24.27 -81.84 16.25
N LEU A 11 24.07 -82.34 17.47
CA LEU A 11 25.18 -82.94 18.21
C LEU A 11 24.64 -84.13 19.00
N LEU A 12 24.74 -85.32 18.40
CA LEU A 12 24.43 -86.59 19.03
C LEU A 12 25.67 -87.50 18.91
N VAL A 13 25.94 -88.22 20.00
CA VAL A 13 26.79 -89.41 20.13
C VAL A 13 28.29 -89.19 20.41
N SER A 14 28.66 -89.28 21.69
CA SER A 14 29.56 -90.35 22.20
C SER A 14 29.67 -90.25 23.72
N GLY A 15 28.92 -91.08 24.44
CA GLY A 15 29.04 -91.27 25.88
C GLY A 15 29.07 -92.75 26.18
N ALA A 16 30.23 -93.25 26.60
CA ALA A 16 30.51 -94.65 26.84
C ALA A 16 29.65 -95.25 27.96
N VAL A 17 29.20 -96.47 27.72
CA VAL A 17 28.55 -97.38 28.66
C VAL A 17 29.53 -97.72 29.81
N HIS A 18 29.12 -97.49 31.05
CA HIS A 18 29.69 -98.14 32.23
C HIS A 18 28.60 -99.02 32.86
N ALA A 19 28.94 -100.29 33.04
CA ALA A 19 28.10 -101.29 33.69
C ALA A 19 28.72 -101.74 35.03
N GLU A 20 27.83 -101.99 35.99
CA GLU A 20 27.94 -102.68 37.28
C GLU A 20 28.49 -101.93 38.52
N PRO A 21 28.00 -102.24 39.76
CA PRO A 21 27.40 -103.52 40.19
C PRO A 21 25.97 -103.49 40.76
N LYS A 22 25.33 -104.67 40.68
CA LYS A 22 24.13 -105.07 41.43
C LYS A 22 24.41 -105.06 42.94
N GLY A 23 23.65 -104.26 43.69
CA GLY A 23 23.55 -104.35 45.14
C GLY A 23 23.09 -103.06 45.82
N GLY A 24 21.78 -102.88 46.03
CA GLY A 24 21.23 -101.77 46.82
C GLY A 24 20.05 -101.01 46.18
N GLY A 25 19.03 -101.71 45.70
CA GLY A 25 17.94 -101.13 44.91
C GLY A 25 17.10 -100.03 45.57
N ASP A 26 17.04 -99.93 46.90
CA ASP A 26 16.10 -98.99 47.54
C ASP A 26 16.71 -97.61 47.87
N ALA A 27 18.01 -97.51 48.16
CA ALA A 27 18.61 -96.24 48.60
C ALA A 27 18.88 -95.26 47.44
N GLU A 28 19.30 -95.77 46.27
CA GLU A 28 19.56 -94.96 45.07
C GLU A 28 18.25 -94.52 44.39
N ILE A 29 17.22 -95.37 44.42
CA ILE A 29 15.86 -95.00 43.96
C ILE A 29 15.28 -93.91 44.86
N VAL A 30 15.45 -93.98 46.19
CA VAL A 30 14.98 -92.91 47.10
C VAL A 30 15.77 -91.61 46.90
N ALA A 31 17.09 -91.67 46.65
CA ALA A 31 17.90 -90.48 46.39
C ALA A 31 17.55 -89.80 45.05
N THR A 32 17.31 -90.59 43.99
CA THR A 32 16.86 -90.07 42.69
C THR A 32 15.43 -89.51 42.75
N LEU A 33 14.53 -90.13 43.52
CA LEU A 33 13.18 -89.61 43.78
C LEU A 33 13.19 -88.26 44.51
N LYS A 34 14.05 -88.10 45.54
CA LYS A 34 14.21 -86.80 46.24
C LYS A 34 14.75 -85.71 45.31
N LYS A 35 15.70 -86.05 44.43
CA LYS A 35 16.22 -85.12 43.41
C LYS A 35 15.15 -84.72 42.39
N ALA A 36 14.34 -85.68 41.94
CA ALA A 36 13.19 -85.42 41.06
C ALA A 36 12.13 -84.54 41.74
N GLN A 37 11.84 -84.77 43.02
CA GLN A 37 10.92 -83.95 43.81
C GLN A 37 11.43 -82.51 44.00
N GLY A 38 12.74 -82.35 44.24
CA GLY A 38 13.39 -81.03 44.28
C GLY A 38 13.32 -80.29 42.94
N MET A 39 13.57 -80.99 41.83
CA MET A 39 13.46 -80.44 40.48
C MET A 39 12.00 -80.08 40.13
N LEU A 40 11.01 -80.87 40.54
CA LEU A 40 9.60 -80.55 40.34
C LEU A 40 9.20 -79.28 41.08
N ARG A 41 9.72 -79.08 42.30
CA ARG A 41 9.49 -77.85 43.07
C ARG A 41 10.14 -76.64 42.40
N GLN A 42 11.38 -76.78 41.91
CA GLN A 42 12.05 -75.71 41.16
C GLN A 42 11.29 -75.36 39.86
N LEU A 43 10.86 -76.37 39.09
CA LEU A 43 10.05 -76.14 37.88
C LEU A 43 8.69 -75.51 38.22
N SER A 44 8.08 -75.86 39.36
CA SER A 44 6.84 -75.21 39.80
C SER A 44 7.04 -73.74 40.18
N GLN A 45 8.18 -73.40 40.77
CA GLN A 45 8.56 -72.02 41.09
C GLN A 45 8.88 -71.24 39.82
N GLU A 46 9.68 -71.80 38.91
CA GLU A 46 9.98 -71.18 37.62
C GLU A 46 8.72 -70.97 36.78
N LYS A 47 7.78 -71.92 36.80
CA LYS A 47 6.47 -71.76 36.14
C LYS A 47 5.67 -70.61 36.77
N ALA A 48 5.59 -70.55 38.09
CA ALA A 48 4.89 -69.45 38.78
C ALA A 48 5.55 -68.09 38.51
N ASP A 49 6.89 -68.02 38.50
CA ASP A 49 7.64 -66.80 38.19
C ASP A 49 7.48 -66.37 36.73
N LEU A 50 7.44 -67.33 35.79
CA LEU A 50 7.19 -67.06 34.38
C LEU A 50 5.75 -66.61 34.15
N GLU A 51 4.76 -67.24 34.79
CA GLU A 51 3.35 -66.81 34.76
C GLU A 51 3.19 -65.40 35.33
N ALA A 52 3.88 -65.07 36.43
CA ALA A 52 3.88 -63.73 37.01
C ALA A 52 4.55 -62.68 36.08
N LYS A 53 5.67 -63.03 35.43
CA LYS A 53 6.34 -62.15 34.46
C LYS A 53 5.50 -61.95 33.20
N LEU A 54 4.81 -62.98 32.73
CA LEU A 54 3.90 -62.91 31.59
C LEU A 54 2.73 -61.97 31.91
N ALA A 55 2.09 -62.15 33.07
CA ALA A 55 1.02 -61.27 33.52
C ALA A 55 1.48 -59.80 33.69
N ALA A 56 2.69 -59.57 34.23
CA ALA A 56 3.27 -58.23 34.33
C ALA A 56 3.56 -57.61 32.96
N ALA A 57 4.14 -58.38 32.03
CA ALA A 57 4.42 -57.93 30.68
C ALA A 57 3.13 -57.62 29.88
N GLU A 58 2.09 -58.44 30.03
CA GLU A 58 0.77 -58.18 29.44
C GLU A 58 0.15 -56.88 29.95
N LYS A 59 0.28 -56.61 31.26
CA LYS A 59 -0.18 -55.36 31.87
C LYS A 59 0.58 -54.15 31.31
N GLU A 60 1.91 -54.20 31.25
CA GLU A 60 2.71 -53.12 30.67
C GLU A 60 2.40 -52.90 29.18
N LEU A 61 2.17 -53.97 28.43
CA LEU A 61 1.82 -53.91 27.01
C LEU A 61 0.44 -53.25 26.84
N ALA A 62 -0.53 -53.60 27.68
CA ALA A 62 -1.85 -52.97 27.69
C ALA A 62 -1.78 -51.48 28.05
N GLU A 63 -0.99 -51.10 29.05
CA GLU A 63 -0.78 -49.69 29.44
C GLU A 63 -0.09 -48.88 28.33
N LYS A 64 0.98 -49.42 27.73
CA LYS A 64 1.68 -48.78 26.59
C LYS A 64 0.79 -48.66 25.37
N LYS A 65 -0.07 -49.65 25.09
CA LYS A 65 -1.07 -49.57 24.02
C LYS A 65 -2.07 -48.44 24.26
N LYS A 66 -2.65 -48.36 25.46
CA LYS A 66 -3.56 -47.25 25.82
C LYS A 66 -2.88 -45.89 25.69
N LEU A 67 -1.67 -45.74 26.22
CA LEU A 67 -0.91 -44.49 26.08
C LEU A 67 -0.62 -44.13 24.62
N SER A 68 -0.32 -45.12 23.78
CA SER A 68 -0.12 -44.91 22.35
C SER A 68 -1.41 -44.50 21.63
N GLU A 69 -2.54 -45.12 21.97
CA GLU A 69 -3.85 -44.76 21.42
C GLU A 69 -4.28 -43.35 21.82
N ASP A 70 -4.07 -42.97 23.08
CA ASP A 70 -4.41 -41.63 23.58
C ASP A 70 -3.55 -40.56 22.90
N LYS A 71 -2.24 -40.80 22.76
CA LYS A 71 -1.33 -39.91 22.01
C LYS A 71 -1.69 -39.84 20.53
N SER A 72 -2.14 -40.94 19.92
CA SER A 72 -2.60 -40.94 18.53
C SER A 72 -3.83 -40.04 18.37
N LYS A 73 -4.80 -40.13 19.28
CA LYS A 73 -5.99 -39.27 19.28
C LYS A 73 -5.64 -37.80 19.51
N GLU A 74 -4.71 -37.51 20.42
CA GLU A 74 -4.22 -36.15 20.64
C GLU A 74 -3.53 -35.58 19.39
N ALA A 75 -2.67 -36.37 18.74
CA ALA A 75 -2.00 -35.99 17.51
C ALA A 75 -3.00 -35.73 16.37
N GLU A 76 -4.03 -36.56 16.22
CA GLU A 76 -5.12 -36.34 15.26
C GLU A 76 -5.91 -35.06 15.57
N GLY A 77 -6.22 -34.80 16.85
CA GLY A 77 -6.87 -33.57 17.28
C GLY A 77 -6.07 -32.31 16.94
N LEU A 78 -4.76 -32.34 17.22
CA LEU A 78 -3.84 -31.24 16.87
C LEU A 78 -3.71 -31.08 15.34
N GLN A 79 -3.62 -32.17 14.59
CA GLN A 79 -3.56 -32.11 13.13
C GLN A 79 -4.83 -31.50 12.53
N ASN A 80 -6.00 -31.84 13.06
CA ASN A 80 -7.26 -31.25 12.63
C ASN A 80 -7.35 -29.77 12.99
N ALA A 81 -6.87 -29.37 14.17
CA ALA A 81 -6.79 -27.96 14.56
C ALA A 81 -5.84 -27.16 13.67
N LEU A 82 -4.71 -27.74 13.24
CA LEU A 82 -3.80 -27.11 12.28
C LEU A 82 -4.45 -26.93 10.91
N LYS A 83 -5.10 -27.98 10.39
CA LYS A 83 -5.84 -27.92 9.11
C LYS A 83 -6.96 -26.87 9.12
N GLN A 84 -7.60 -26.64 10.26
CA GLN A 84 -8.61 -25.59 10.41
C GLN A 84 -8.00 -24.17 10.46
N LYS A 85 -6.80 -24.02 11.01
CA LYS A 85 -6.12 -22.71 11.12
C LYS A 85 -5.40 -22.27 9.85
N GLU A 86 -4.95 -23.22 9.04
CA GLU A 86 -4.27 -22.96 7.76
C GLU A 86 -5.08 -22.04 6.82
N PRO A 87 -6.37 -22.29 6.51
CA PRO A 87 -7.15 -21.40 5.65
C PRO A 87 -7.35 -20.01 6.26
N VAL A 88 -7.46 -19.91 7.58
CA VAL A 88 -7.57 -18.61 8.29
C VAL A 88 -6.29 -17.80 8.11
N LEU A 89 -5.13 -18.46 8.21
CA LEU A 89 -3.84 -17.81 8.04
C LEU A 89 -3.63 -17.35 6.59
N THR A 90 -4.00 -18.19 5.61
CA THR A 90 -3.98 -17.81 4.19
C THR A 90 -4.93 -16.66 3.88
N ALA A 91 -6.15 -16.67 4.43
CA ALA A 91 -7.10 -15.58 4.27
C ALA A 91 -6.58 -14.28 4.90
N LEU A 92 -5.94 -14.35 6.07
CA LEU A 92 -5.37 -13.19 6.74
C LEU A 92 -4.19 -12.59 5.95
N GLN A 93 -3.34 -13.44 5.37
CA GLN A 93 -2.26 -13.01 4.49
C GLN A 93 -2.81 -12.32 3.24
N SER A 94 -3.79 -12.93 2.57
CA SER A 94 -4.44 -12.34 1.40
C SER A 94 -5.08 -10.98 1.72
N ASN A 95 -5.80 -10.89 2.84
CA ASN A 95 -6.38 -9.62 3.31
C ASN A 95 -5.30 -8.56 3.58
N ASN A 96 -4.15 -8.96 4.15
CA ASN A 96 -3.04 -8.05 4.39
C ASN A 96 -2.46 -7.50 3.07
N ASP A 97 -2.31 -8.35 2.06
CA ASP A 97 -1.80 -7.96 0.75
C ASP A 97 -2.78 -7.05 -0.01
N VAL A 98 -4.09 -7.31 0.11
CA VAL A 98 -5.14 -6.42 -0.42
C VAL A 98 -5.07 -5.05 0.26
N LEU A 99 -4.95 -5.02 1.60
CA LEU A 99 -4.85 -3.77 2.35
C LEU A 99 -3.59 -2.97 1.99
N LYS A 100 -2.44 -3.63 1.83
CA LYS A 100 -1.21 -2.99 1.37
C LYS A 100 -1.38 -2.40 -0.03
N THR A 101 -1.89 -3.19 -0.97
CA THR A 101 -2.16 -2.75 -2.35
C THR A 101 -3.10 -1.54 -2.38
N ASN A 102 -4.15 -1.55 -1.55
CA ASN A 102 -5.08 -0.44 -1.43
C ASN A 102 -4.39 0.79 -0.84
N ASN A 103 -3.55 0.62 0.20
CA ASN A 103 -2.80 1.72 0.80
C ASN A 103 -1.88 2.40 -0.21
N ASP A 104 -1.14 1.62 -0.99
CA ASP A 104 -0.24 2.12 -2.03
C ASP A 104 -1.03 2.85 -3.13
N ARG A 105 -2.18 2.31 -3.53
CA ARG A 105 -3.11 2.98 -4.46
C ARG A 105 -3.58 4.33 -3.93
N TYR A 106 -3.99 4.41 -2.66
CA TYR A 106 -4.42 5.67 -2.04
C TYR A 106 -3.28 6.68 -1.94
N ARG A 107 -2.06 6.23 -1.59
CA ARG A 107 -0.87 7.08 -1.58
C ARG A 107 -0.55 7.64 -2.97
N GLY A 108 -0.64 6.81 -4.01
CA GLY A 108 -0.48 7.23 -5.40
C GLY A 108 -1.50 8.30 -5.79
N LYS A 109 -2.80 8.05 -5.54
CA LYS A 109 -3.89 9.01 -5.81
C LYS A 109 -3.69 10.32 -5.05
N LEU A 110 -3.31 10.27 -3.77
CA LEU A 110 -3.05 11.45 -2.96
C LEU A 110 -1.88 12.27 -3.52
N GLY A 111 -0.82 11.62 -3.97
CA GLY A 111 0.30 12.27 -4.65
C GLY A 111 -0.14 13.01 -5.92
N THR A 112 -0.97 12.39 -6.75
CA THR A 112 -1.52 13.01 -7.97
C THR A 112 -2.40 14.23 -7.63
N VAL A 113 -3.29 14.11 -6.65
CA VAL A 113 -4.17 15.22 -6.23
C VAL A 113 -3.37 16.40 -5.68
N ILE A 114 -2.34 16.13 -4.87
CA ILE A 114 -1.45 17.18 -4.36
C ILE A 114 -0.74 17.89 -5.52
N GLN A 115 -0.30 17.15 -6.52
CA GLN A 115 0.37 17.73 -7.68
C GLN A 115 -0.60 18.59 -8.51
N GLN A 116 -1.81 18.09 -8.80
CA GLN A 116 -2.86 18.85 -9.46
C GLN A 116 -3.23 20.14 -8.71
N LEU A 117 -3.31 20.07 -7.37
CA LEU A 117 -3.58 21.24 -6.55
C LEU A 117 -2.45 22.28 -6.64
N ARG A 118 -1.19 21.84 -6.68
CA ARG A 118 -0.04 22.75 -6.84
C ARG A 118 -0.05 23.42 -8.20
N ASP A 119 -0.35 22.67 -9.26
CA ASP A 119 -0.36 23.20 -10.61
C ASP A 119 -1.54 24.17 -10.80
N SER A 120 -2.74 23.82 -10.30
CA SER A 120 -3.89 24.73 -10.28
C SER A 120 -3.64 26.01 -9.47
N LYS A 121 -2.91 25.94 -8.35
CA LYS A 121 -2.50 27.14 -7.60
C LYS A 121 -1.56 28.03 -8.39
N LYS A 122 -0.59 27.46 -9.12
CA LYS A 122 0.31 28.23 -9.99
C LYS A 122 -0.47 28.92 -11.10
N ASP A 123 -1.38 28.20 -11.75
CA ASP A 123 -2.22 28.74 -12.83
C ASP A 123 -3.11 29.86 -12.30
N ASN A 124 -3.70 29.70 -11.12
CA ASN A 124 -4.51 30.73 -10.49
C ASN A 124 -3.69 32.01 -10.22
N ILE A 125 -2.46 31.88 -9.72
CA ILE A 125 -1.57 33.03 -9.50
C ILE A 125 -1.25 33.74 -10.83
N LEU A 126 -0.95 32.98 -11.89
CA LEU A 126 -0.70 33.54 -13.22
C LEU A 126 -1.91 34.29 -13.76
N LEU A 127 -3.11 33.71 -13.63
CA LEU A 127 -4.36 34.33 -14.06
C LEU A 127 -4.67 35.60 -13.27
N VAL A 128 -4.51 35.57 -11.94
CA VAL A 128 -4.70 36.75 -11.09
C VAL A 128 -3.74 37.88 -11.48
N ASN A 129 -2.47 37.55 -11.75
CA ASN A 129 -1.49 38.53 -12.22
C ASN A 129 -1.86 39.09 -13.60
N ALA A 130 -2.25 38.24 -14.55
CA ALA A 130 -2.68 38.69 -15.88
C ALA A 130 -3.93 39.58 -15.83
N VAL A 131 -4.91 39.25 -14.98
CA VAL A 131 -6.09 40.09 -14.75
C VAL A 131 -5.70 41.42 -14.12
N LYS A 132 -4.79 41.42 -13.15
CA LYS A 132 -4.28 42.64 -12.51
C LYS A 132 -3.58 43.55 -13.52
N GLU A 133 -2.68 43.01 -14.35
CA GLU A 133 -1.98 43.75 -15.39
C GLU A 133 -2.95 44.35 -16.42
N ARG A 134 -3.92 43.57 -16.90
CA ARG A 134 -4.96 44.06 -17.81
C ARG A 134 -5.81 45.15 -17.19
N THR A 135 -6.20 45.00 -15.93
CA THR A 135 -6.99 46.00 -15.20
C THR A 135 -6.20 47.31 -15.08
N GLN A 136 -4.92 47.23 -14.68
CA GLN A 136 -4.04 48.40 -14.61
C GLN A 136 -3.87 49.07 -15.97
N TRP A 137 -3.74 48.30 -17.05
CA TRP A 137 -3.66 48.85 -18.40
C TRP A 137 -4.95 49.56 -18.82
N ILE A 138 -6.12 48.96 -18.54
CA ILE A 138 -7.43 49.57 -18.82
C ILE A 138 -7.60 50.88 -18.03
N ASP A 139 -7.19 50.91 -16.76
CA ASP A 139 -7.25 52.11 -15.93
C ASP A 139 -6.37 53.23 -16.49
N GLN A 140 -5.14 52.90 -16.92
CA GLN A 140 -4.24 53.86 -17.58
C GLN A 140 -4.83 54.38 -18.89
N CYS A 141 -5.41 53.52 -19.73
CA CYS A 141 -6.08 53.91 -20.96
C CYS A 141 -7.27 54.83 -20.68
N THR A 142 -8.08 54.49 -19.67
CA THR A 142 -9.24 55.29 -19.26
C THR A 142 -8.80 56.68 -18.77
N GLN A 143 -7.73 56.75 -17.98
CA GLN A 143 -7.18 58.00 -17.49
C GLN A 143 -6.65 58.88 -18.63
N LYS A 144 -5.83 58.32 -19.53
CA LYS A 144 -5.35 59.04 -20.72
C LYS A 144 -6.48 59.52 -21.63
N ASN A 145 -7.53 58.71 -21.80
CA ASN A 145 -8.71 59.13 -22.59
C ASN A 145 -9.44 60.31 -21.94
N LYS A 146 -9.59 60.33 -20.61
CA LYS A 146 -10.15 61.48 -19.88
C LYS A 146 -9.30 62.72 -20.04
N GLU A 147 -7.98 62.59 -19.91
CA GLU A 147 -7.03 63.70 -20.11
C GLU A 147 -7.05 64.24 -21.53
N PHE A 148 -7.17 63.35 -22.53
CA PHE A 148 -7.32 63.71 -23.93
C PHE A 148 -8.61 64.50 -24.18
N LEU A 149 -9.75 64.03 -23.67
CA LEU A 149 -11.03 64.74 -23.80
C LEU A 149 -10.99 66.12 -23.11
N ALA A 150 -10.37 66.20 -21.92
CA ALA A 150 -10.19 67.47 -21.22
C ALA A 150 -9.27 68.43 -21.99
N LEU A 151 -8.19 67.93 -22.61
CA LEU A 151 -7.30 68.72 -23.45
C LEU A 151 -8.03 69.22 -24.71
N TYR A 152 -8.81 68.36 -25.35
CA TYR A 152 -9.61 68.70 -26.51
C TYR A 152 -10.64 69.79 -26.20
N GLY A 153 -11.31 69.71 -25.04
CA GLY A 153 -12.20 70.76 -24.54
C GLY A 153 -11.49 72.12 -24.40
N LYS A 154 -10.30 72.14 -23.80
CA LYS A 154 -9.49 73.38 -23.68
C LYS A 154 -9.12 73.97 -25.03
N VAL A 155 -8.73 73.13 -25.99
CA VAL A 155 -8.43 73.60 -27.36
C VAL A 155 -9.68 74.17 -28.01
N LEU A 156 -10.85 73.54 -27.87
CA LEU A 156 -12.10 74.07 -28.43
C LEU A 156 -12.53 75.39 -27.79
N GLU A 157 -12.42 75.52 -26.47
CA GLU A 157 -12.71 76.78 -25.75
C GLU A 157 -11.81 77.93 -26.23
N GLU A 158 -10.56 77.65 -26.55
CA GLU A 158 -9.59 78.64 -27.03
C GLU A 158 -9.75 78.99 -28.52
N TYR A 159 -10.39 78.12 -29.30
CA TYR A 159 -10.71 78.35 -30.72
C TYR A 159 -12.11 78.91 -30.95
N GLN A 160 -13.05 78.74 -30.00
CA GLN A 160 -14.33 79.45 -30.06
C GLN A 160 -14.04 80.95 -30.07
N GLU A 161 -14.55 81.62 -31.11
CA GLU A 161 -14.02 82.89 -31.59
C GLU A 161 -13.80 83.89 -30.45
N PRO A 162 -12.58 84.43 -30.31
CA PRO A 162 -12.36 85.53 -29.40
C PRO A 162 -13.20 86.72 -29.88
N ASP A 163 -13.87 87.41 -28.95
CA ASP A 163 -14.68 88.60 -29.24
C ASP A 163 -13.97 89.49 -30.27
N PHE A 164 -14.71 90.08 -31.20
CA PHE A 164 -14.17 90.88 -32.32
C PHE A 164 -13.05 91.87 -31.92
N LEU A 165 -13.08 92.37 -30.68
CA LEU A 165 -12.06 93.22 -30.05
C LEU A 165 -10.70 92.55 -29.82
N GLU A 166 -10.67 91.26 -29.47
CA GLU A 166 -9.44 90.48 -29.34
C GLU A 166 -8.82 90.16 -30.70
N HIS A 167 -9.64 89.93 -31.73
CA HIS A 167 -9.15 89.72 -33.10
C HIS A 167 -8.34 90.93 -33.60
N LEU A 168 -8.81 92.14 -33.29
CA LEU A 168 -8.13 93.41 -33.56
C LEU A 168 -6.81 93.57 -32.79
N LYS A 169 -6.69 93.05 -31.56
CA LYS A 169 -5.43 93.07 -30.79
C LYS A 169 -4.40 92.04 -31.30
N THR A 170 -4.85 90.93 -31.90
CA THR A 170 -3.95 89.94 -32.49
C THR A 170 -3.35 90.34 -33.84
N LEU A 171 -3.94 91.32 -34.53
CA LEU A 171 -3.35 91.97 -35.70
C LEU A 171 -2.30 93.00 -35.24
N ASP A 172 -1.24 92.54 -34.57
CA ASP A 172 -0.07 93.38 -34.29
C ASP A 172 1.00 93.13 -35.37
N PRO A 173 1.08 93.96 -36.42
CA PRO A 173 2.00 93.77 -37.53
C PRO A 173 3.45 94.08 -37.19
N LEU A 174 3.73 94.70 -36.02
CA LEU A 174 5.07 95.26 -35.76
C LEU A 174 5.97 94.35 -34.90
N THR A 175 5.42 93.64 -33.92
CA THR A 175 6.26 92.93 -32.92
C THR A 175 6.26 91.41 -33.03
N GLY A 176 5.21 90.79 -33.62
CA GLY A 176 5.11 89.34 -33.80
C GLY A 176 5.06 88.51 -32.51
N ILE A 177 4.98 89.15 -31.33
CA ILE A 177 5.01 88.47 -30.01
C ILE A 177 3.83 87.51 -29.86
N THR A 178 2.65 87.89 -30.34
CA THR A 178 1.44 87.07 -30.32
C THR A 178 1.57 85.80 -31.17
N LYS A 179 2.35 85.85 -32.26
CA LYS A 179 2.63 84.69 -33.11
C LYS A 179 3.49 83.66 -32.38
N VAL A 180 4.55 84.10 -31.71
CA VAL A 180 5.42 83.21 -30.93
C VAL A 180 4.65 82.56 -29.77
N ALA A 181 3.77 83.31 -29.10
CA ALA A 181 2.91 82.77 -28.05
C ALA A 181 2.00 81.64 -28.57
N LYS A 182 1.34 81.86 -29.73
CA LYS A 182 0.50 80.82 -30.37
C LYS A 182 1.32 79.61 -30.84
N GLU A 183 2.52 79.82 -31.36
CA GLU A 183 3.41 78.73 -31.78
C GLU A 183 3.88 77.89 -30.58
N ASN A 184 4.29 78.52 -29.48
CA ASN A 184 4.67 77.83 -28.24
C ASN A 184 3.50 77.03 -27.67
N GLN A 185 2.30 77.62 -27.68
CA GLN A 185 1.10 76.94 -27.22
C GLN A 185 0.71 75.75 -28.12
N ALA A 186 0.81 75.90 -29.44
CA ALA A 186 0.61 74.79 -30.36
C ALA A 186 1.64 73.67 -30.16
N GLN A 187 2.89 74.01 -29.82
CA GLN A 187 3.92 73.03 -29.47
C GLN A 187 3.59 72.33 -28.14
N ASP A 188 3.16 73.06 -27.12
CA ASP A 188 2.71 72.49 -25.84
C ASP A 188 1.56 71.49 -26.02
N TYR A 189 0.57 71.83 -26.85
CA TYR A 189 -0.50 70.90 -27.18
C TYR A 189 0.00 69.68 -27.95
N ARG A 190 0.95 69.84 -28.87
CA ARG A 190 1.59 68.69 -29.55
C ARG A 190 2.31 67.76 -28.57
N TYR A 191 3.04 68.31 -27.61
CA TYR A 191 3.72 67.50 -26.60
C TYR A 191 2.71 66.75 -25.73
N LYS A 192 1.67 67.41 -25.23
CA LYS A 192 0.61 66.77 -24.44
C LYS A 192 -0.10 65.67 -25.24
N LEU A 193 -0.42 65.91 -26.51
CA LEU A 193 -1.02 64.90 -27.40
C LEU A 193 -0.09 63.72 -27.67
N SER A 194 1.22 63.96 -27.75
CA SER A 194 2.20 62.88 -27.94
C SER A 194 2.36 62.00 -26.70
N ASP A 195 2.28 62.57 -25.51
CA ASP A 195 2.37 61.86 -24.23
C ASP A 195 1.10 61.03 -23.92
N LEU A 196 -0.04 61.53 -24.41
CA LEU A 196 -1.33 60.84 -24.35
C LEU A 196 -1.45 59.65 -25.30
N LYS A 197 -0.49 59.42 -26.22
CA LYS A 197 -0.50 58.20 -27.04
C LYS A 197 -0.31 56.98 -26.15
N ILE A 198 -1.22 56.02 -26.31
CA ILE A 198 -1.16 54.73 -25.62
C ILE A 198 -0.32 53.78 -26.48
N THR A 199 0.61 53.07 -25.85
CA THR A 199 1.32 51.95 -26.50
C THR A 199 0.32 50.83 -26.80
N PRO A 200 0.25 50.34 -28.05
CA PRO A 200 -0.69 49.29 -28.41
C PRO A 200 -0.41 48.04 -27.56
N TRP A 201 -1.48 47.46 -27.01
CA TRP A 201 -1.38 46.20 -26.28
C TRP A 201 -0.90 45.10 -27.21
N VAL A 202 0.18 44.43 -26.83
CA VAL A 202 0.66 43.23 -27.51
C VAL A 202 0.21 42.05 -26.66
N GLU A 203 -0.61 41.18 -27.24
CA GLU A 203 -0.99 39.95 -26.54
C GLU A 203 0.28 39.13 -26.25
N PRO A 204 0.51 38.72 -24.99
CA PRO A 204 1.61 37.82 -24.68
C PRO A 204 1.40 36.53 -25.46
N VAL A 205 2.38 36.14 -26.27
CA VAL A 205 2.34 34.91 -27.08
C VAL A 205 2.03 33.75 -26.14
N THR A 206 0.80 33.23 -26.24
CA THR A 206 0.37 32.07 -25.47
C THR A 206 1.28 30.92 -25.88
N SER A 207 2.18 30.52 -24.99
CA SER A 207 2.83 29.21 -25.09
C SER A 207 1.71 28.18 -25.16
N PRO A 208 1.83 27.15 -26.04
CA PRO A 208 0.72 26.28 -26.37
C PRO A 208 0.13 25.71 -25.09
N VAL A 209 -1.14 26.03 -24.86
CA VAL A 209 -2.00 25.36 -23.90
C VAL A 209 -1.91 23.89 -24.28
N VAL A 210 -1.20 23.11 -23.46
CA VAL A 210 -1.25 21.66 -23.57
C VAL A 210 -2.69 21.29 -23.21
N ASP A 211 -3.47 20.95 -24.24
CA ASP A 211 -4.81 20.39 -24.16
C ASP A 211 -4.81 19.09 -23.34
N LYS A 212 -4.72 19.23 -22.02
CA LYS A 212 -4.87 18.12 -21.06
C LYS A 212 -6.05 18.32 -20.12
N ALA A 213 -6.92 19.28 -20.42
CA ALA A 213 -8.13 19.56 -19.67
C ALA A 213 -9.37 18.78 -20.18
N ALA A 214 -9.24 17.96 -21.24
CA ALA A 214 -10.35 17.17 -21.78
C ALA A 214 -10.22 15.66 -21.47
N GLN A 215 -9.94 15.31 -20.21
CA GLN A 215 -10.27 13.98 -19.70
C GLN A 215 -10.52 14.05 -18.20
N ALA A 216 -11.63 14.66 -17.81
CA ALA A 216 -12.22 14.39 -16.50
C ALA A 216 -12.67 12.91 -16.51
N PRO A 217 -12.20 12.05 -15.59
CA PRO A 217 -12.85 10.76 -15.40
C PRO A 217 -14.28 11.03 -14.94
N ALA A 218 -15.24 10.42 -15.64
CA ALA A 218 -16.65 10.44 -15.24
C ALA A 218 -16.77 9.99 -13.77
N PRO A 219 -17.68 10.59 -12.97
CA PRO A 219 -17.96 10.08 -11.64
C PRO A 219 -18.53 8.66 -11.77
N ASP A 220 -17.80 7.67 -11.26
CA ASP A 220 -18.32 6.33 -10.99
C ASP A 220 -19.58 6.49 -10.14
N GLN A 221 -20.73 6.15 -10.73
CA GLN A 221 -21.97 6.03 -10.01
C GLN A 221 -21.84 4.85 -9.02
N PRO A 222 -22.23 4.99 -7.75
CA PRO A 222 -22.32 3.85 -6.87
C PRO A 222 -23.43 2.92 -7.37
N GLU A 223 -23.03 1.74 -7.82
CA GLU A 223 -23.88 0.61 -8.14
C GLU A 223 -24.63 0.19 -6.86
N GLN A 224 -25.86 0.67 -6.74
CA GLN A 224 -26.77 0.38 -5.63
C GLN A 224 -27.65 -0.80 -6.05
N GLU A 225 -27.09 -2.01 -5.98
CA GLU A 225 -27.88 -3.25 -6.06
C GLU A 225 -28.14 -3.74 -4.63
N MET A 226 -29.30 -3.35 -4.08
CA MET A 226 -29.94 -4.11 -3.00
C MET A 226 -30.78 -5.21 -3.66
N PRO A 227 -30.56 -6.50 -3.36
CA PRO A 227 -31.53 -7.51 -3.71
C PRO A 227 -32.70 -7.48 -2.72
N ASP A 228 -33.90 -7.43 -3.29
CA ASP A 228 -35.19 -7.47 -2.61
C ASP A 228 -35.34 -8.70 -1.71
N GLU A 229 -35.99 -8.48 -0.57
CA GLU A 229 -36.53 -9.50 0.33
C GLU A 229 -37.72 -10.23 -0.33
N GLU A 230 -37.65 -11.56 -0.43
CA GLU A 230 -38.80 -12.48 -0.35
C GLU A 230 -38.44 -13.68 0.52
#